data_AF-A0A7X5I6V2-F1
#
_entry.id   AF-A0A7X5I6V2-F1
#
_cell.length_a   1.000
_cell.length_b   1.000
_cell.length_c   1.000
_cell.angle_alpha   90.00
_cell.angle_beta   90.00
_cell.angle_gamma   90.00
#
_symmetry.space_group_name_H-M   'P 1'
#
loop_
_entity.id
_entity.type
_entity.pdbx_description
1 polymer ?
#
loop_
_entity_poly.entity_id
_entity_poly.type
_entity_poly.pdbx_seq_one_letter_code
_entity_poly.pdbx_strand_id
1 'polypeptide(L)'
;MLFVNIKDVIDICYYIVKPDKRITNAININMTKQQLEQQCEQVIDCTLGDKNLQPDYIMIRKLFSAYHIFSDRLKNLIEIYDETLQFYAIFLCDNKNMESVAYWNCICPTLDCIVEGKYKCIDDVVLKNENIGDRFLFRIVFEKQEYFVFHLVLVENILRKEYIGLWFDKIEVV
;
A
#
# COMPACT_ATOMS: atom_id res chain seq x y z
N MET A 1 7.21 9.52 43.42
CA MET A 1 7.44 9.91 42.01
C MET A 1 7.14 8.67 41.19
N LEU A 2 5.93 8.58 40.61
CA LEU A 2 5.53 7.44 39.79
C LEU A 2 6.21 7.58 38.43
N PHE A 3 7.15 6.69 38.15
CA PHE A 3 7.64 6.50 36.78
C PHE A 3 6.51 5.83 36.00
N VAL A 4 5.78 6.62 35.20
CA VAL A 4 4.94 6.06 34.16
C VAL A 4 5.88 5.45 33.14
N ASN A 5 5.87 4.12 33.09
CA ASN A 5 6.60 3.33 32.12
C ASN A 5 6.02 3.64 30.74
N ILE A 6 6.76 4.34 29.88
CA ILE A 6 6.29 4.80 28.55
C ILE A 6 6.00 3.61 27.60
N LYS A 7 6.22 2.37 28.06
CA LYS A 7 5.78 1.14 27.37
C LYS A 7 4.33 0.74 27.63
N ASP A 8 3.67 1.36 28.62
CA ASP A 8 2.28 1.10 28.93
C ASP A 8 1.42 2.19 28.28
N VAL A 9 0.60 1.80 27.30
CA VAL A 9 -0.34 2.62 26.50
C VAL A 9 0.28 3.34 25.28
N ILE A 10 0.94 2.60 24.39
CA ILE A 10 0.85 2.94 22.97
C ILE A 10 -0.22 1.99 22.41
N ASP A 11 -1.40 2.52 22.09
CA ASP A 11 -2.39 1.77 21.35
C ASP A 11 -1.73 1.27 20.06
N ILE A 12 -1.57 -0.05 19.93
CA ILE A 12 -1.06 -0.69 18.73
C ILE A 12 -2.14 -0.51 17.65
N CYS A 13 -2.02 0.57 16.89
CA CYS A 13 -2.98 0.95 15.87
C CYS A 13 -2.41 0.66 14.49
N TYR A 14 -3.17 -0.13 13.72
CA TYR A 14 -2.87 -0.46 12.34
C TYR A 14 -3.97 0.03 11.41
N TYR A 15 -3.60 0.28 10.15
CA TYR A 15 -4.48 0.81 9.13
C TYR A 15 -4.32 0.03 7.82
N ILE A 16 -5.44 -0.36 7.21
CA ILE A 16 -5.45 -0.88 5.84
C ILE A 16 -5.21 0.29 4.88
N VAL A 17 -4.34 0.07 3.89
CA VAL A 17 -3.99 1.04 2.86
C VAL A 17 -4.82 0.81 1.61
N LYS A 18 -5.57 1.84 1.18
CA LYS A 18 -6.41 1.83 -0.03
C LYS A 18 -6.09 3.01 -0.95
N PRO A 19 -6.41 2.90 -2.25
CA PRO A 19 -6.34 4.05 -3.14
C PRO A 19 -7.33 5.12 -2.71
N ASP A 20 -6.89 6.37 -2.65
CA ASP A 20 -7.78 7.51 -2.46
C ASP A 20 -8.63 7.71 -3.73
N LYS A 21 -9.94 7.45 -3.61
CA LYS A 21 -10.90 7.55 -4.73
C LYS A 21 -11.09 8.98 -5.24
N ARG A 22 -10.64 10.00 -4.51
CA ARG A 22 -10.71 11.41 -4.92
C ARG A 22 -9.66 11.74 -5.98
N ILE A 23 -8.53 11.03 -5.98
CA ILE A 23 -7.50 11.17 -7.01
C ILE A 23 -7.96 10.39 -8.24
N THR A 24 -8.45 11.13 -9.23
CA THR A 24 -8.95 10.56 -10.50
C THR A 24 -8.09 11.05 -11.65
N ASN A 25 -7.98 10.24 -12.71
CA ASN A 25 -7.31 10.58 -13.97
C ASN A 25 -5.83 10.99 -13.87
N ALA A 26 -5.15 10.74 -12.75
CA ALA A 26 -3.73 11.03 -12.62
C ALA A 26 -2.85 10.04 -13.41
N ILE A 27 -3.24 8.75 -13.44
CA ILE A 27 -2.60 7.70 -14.22
C ILE A 27 -3.71 6.78 -14.73
N ASN A 28 -3.79 6.59 -16.05
CA ASN A 28 -4.74 5.69 -16.67
C ASN A 28 -4.01 4.51 -17.30
N ILE A 29 -4.26 3.30 -16.81
CA ILE A 29 -3.62 2.09 -17.32
C ILE A 29 -4.38 1.63 -18.56
N ASN A 30 -3.69 1.65 -19.71
CA ASN A 30 -4.28 1.36 -21.02
C ASN A 30 -4.32 -0.14 -21.33
N MET A 31 -4.60 -0.96 -20.32
CA MET A 31 -4.54 -2.41 -20.42
C MET A 31 -5.75 -3.07 -19.74
N THR A 32 -6.25 -4.12 -20.38
CA THR A 32 -7.24 -5.00 -19.79
C THR A 32 -6.62 -5.83 -18.65
N LYS A 33 -7.46 -6.34 -17.75
CA LYS A 33 -7.01 -7.25 -16.68
C LYS A 33 -6.25 -8.46 -17.23
N GLN A 34 -6.70 -9.02 -18.36
CA GLN A 34 -6.04 -10.17 -18.98
C GLN A 34 -4.64 -9.81 -19.52
N GLN A 35 -4.48 -8.62 -20.10
CA GLN A 35 -3.18 -8.14 -20.56
C GLN A 35 -2.21 -7.93 -19.38
N LEU A 36 -2.70 -7.37 -18.27
CA LEU A 36 -1.92 -7.18 -17.04
C LEU A 36 -1.45 -8.49 -16.40
N GLU A 37 -2.17 -9.60 -16.60
CA GLU A 37 -1.72 -10.93 -16.14
C GLU A 37 -0.64 -11.54 -17.04
N GLN A 38 -0.61 -11.17 -18.32
CA GLN A 38 0.31 -11.74 -19.31
C GLN A 38 1.59 -10.92 -19.50
N GLN A 39 1.64 -9.70 -18.96
CA GLN A 39 2.76 -8.79 -19.14
C GLN A 39 3.91 -9.06 -18.17
N CYS A 40 5.13 -8.68 -18.59
CA CYS A 40 6.24 -8.51 -17.66
C CYS A 40 5.89 -7.33 -16.72
N GLU A 41 5.76 -7.61 -15.42
CA GLU A 41 5.28 -6.63 -14.42
C GLU A 41 6.15 -5.37 -14.33
N GLN A 42 7.35 -5.38 -14.92
CA GLN A 42 8.32 -4.30 -14.87
C GLN A 42 7.98 -3.11 -15.79
N VAL A 43 7.09 -3.25 -16.78
CA VAL A 43 6.72 -2.15 -17.70
C VAL A 43 5.22 -2.18 -17.92
N ILE A 44 4.53 -1.06 -17.72
CA ILE A 44 3.08 -0.94 -17.89
C ILE A 44 2.78 0.23 -18.82
N ASP A 45 1.99 -0.01 -19.87
CA ASP A 45 1.54 1.05 -20.77
C ASP A 45 0.38 1.84 -20.14
N CYS A 46 0.49 3.17 -20.15
CA CYS A 46 -0.45 4.05 -19.47
C CYS A 46 -0.55 5.41 -20.18
N THR A 47 -1.44 6.25 -19.66
CA THR A 47 -1.46 7.68 -19.93
C THR A 47 -1.21 8.39 -18.63
N LEU A 48 -0.15 9.20 -18.60
CA LEU A 48 0.22 10.00 -17.45
C LEU A 48 -0.55 11.33 -17.51
N GLY A 49 -1.19 11.68 -16.40
CA GLY A 49 -1.84 12.98 -16.19
C GLY A 49 -0.86 14.02 -15.67
N ASP A 50 -1.38 15.06 -15.02
CA ASP A 50 -0.57 16.10 -14.38
C ASP A 50 0.41 15.47 -13.37
N LYS A 51 1.70 15.75 -13.56
CA LYS A 51 2.79 15.28 -12.71
C LYS A 51 2.58 15.65 -11.23
N ASN A 52 1.96 16.79 -10.93
CA ASN A 52 1.68 17.23 -9.57
C ASN A 52 0.53 16.44 -8.90
N LEU A 53 -0.26 15.70 -9.69
CA LEU A 53 -1.37 14.89 -9.20
C LEU A 53 -1.08 13.39 -9.25
N GLN A 54 0.12 12.99 -9.67
CA GLN A 54 0.51 11.57 -9.72
C GLN A 54 0.52 10.98 -8.30
N PRO A 55 -0.30 9.94 -8.03
CA PRO A 55 -0.46 9.39 -6.69
C PRO A 55 0.81 8.70 -6.21
N ASP A 56 1.10 8.81 -4.92
CA ASP A 56 2.21 8.11 -4.27
C ASP A 56 1.94 6.60 -4.10
N TYR A 57 0.69 6.17 -4.21
CA TYR A 57 0.26 4.77 -4.13
C TYR A 57 -0.78 4.45 -5.19
N ILE A 58 -0.59 3.33 -5.89
CA ILE A 58 -1.52 2.83 -6.89
C ILE A 58 -1.77 1.36 -6.63
N MET A 59 -3.05 0.98 -6.65
CA MET A 59 -3.49 -0.40 -6.65
C MET A 59 -4.01 -0.77 -8.04
N ILE A 60 -3.29 -1.65 -8.72
CA ILE A 60 -3.64 -2.17 -10.03
C ILE A 60 -4.39 -3.48 -9.84
N ARG A 61 -5.67 -3.51 -10.18
CA ARG A 61 -6.50 -4.72 -10.06
C ARG A 61 -6.30 -5.61 -11.27
N LYS A 62 -5.85 -6.85 -11.05
CA LYS A 62 -5.79 -7.90 -12.08
C LYS A 62 -7.03 -8.80 -12.01
N LEU A 63 -7.00 -9.95 -12.69
CA LEU A 63 -8.15 -10.86 -12.74
C LEU A 63 -8.24 -11.70 -11.47
N PHE A 64 -7.09 -12.15 -10.96
CA PHE A 64 -7.02 -13.02 -9.79
C PHE A 64 -6.19 -12.45 -8.62
N SER A 65 -5.69 -11.23 -8.77
CA SER A 65 -4.84 -10.57 -7.77
C SER A 65 -4.96 -9.05 -7.85
N ALA A 66 -4.26 -8.36 -6.95
CA ALA A 66 -4.01 -6.94 -7.06
C ALA A 66 -2.52 -6.68 -6.89
N TYR A 67 -2.04 -5.66 -7.56
CA TYR A 67 -0.64 -5.27 -7.55
C TYR A 67 -0.52 -3.86 -6.97
N HIS A 68 0.40 -3.68 -6.04
CA HIS A 68 0.57 -2.45 -5.30
C HIS A 68 1.90 -1.81 -5.69
N ILE A 69 1.85 -0.55 -6.07
CA ILE A 69 3.05 0.20 -6.43
C ILE A 69 3.10 1.55 -5.73
N PHE A 70 4.31 1.94 -5.38
CA PHE A 70 4.64 3.13 -4.61
C PHE A 70 5.47 4.08 -5.46
N SER A 71 5.27 5.39 -5.34
CA SER A 71 6.18 6.37 -5.92
C SER A 71 7.57 6.22 -5.30
N ASP A 72 8.59 6.76 -5.97
CA ASP A 72 9.94 6.81 -5.42
C ASP A 72 9.99 7.48 -4.04
N ARG A 73 9.23 8.58 -3.87
CA ARG A 73 9.15 9.32 -2.61
C ARG A 73 8.54 8.47 -1.48
N LEU A 74 7.54 7.64 -1.78
CA LEU A 74 6.90 6.80 -0.76
C LEU A 74 7.74 5.56 -0.46
N LYS A 75 8.38 4.95 -1.47
CA LYS A 75 9.42 3.92 -1.27
C LYS A 75 10.48 4.42 -0.29
N ASN A 76 11.09 5.57 -0.57
CA ASN A 76 12.18 6.10 0.25
C ASN A 76 11.75 6.37 1.70
N LEU A 77 10.46 6.69 1.93
CA LEU A 77 9.92 6.78 3.28
C LEU A 77 9.80 5.41 3.95
N ILE A 78 9.24 4.43 3.24
CA ILE A 78 9.01 3.08 3.76
C ILE A 78 10.35 2.42 4.13
N GLU A 79 11.39 2.57 3.31
CA GLU A 79 12.73 2.02 3.56
C GLU A 79 13.38 2.55 4.85
N ILE A 80 13.01 3.75 5.33
CA ILE A 80 13.50 4.27 6.62
C ILE A 80 12.97 3.43 7.80
N TYR A 81 11.79 2.84 7.67
CA TYR A 81 11.16 2.05 8.73
C TYR A 81 11.57 0.58 8.70
N ASP A 82 11.90 0.05 7.52
CA ASP A 82 12.37 -1.31 7.36
C ASP A 82 13.30 -1.40 6.14
N GLU A 83 14.60 -1.37 6.40
CA GLU A 83 15.65 -1.46 5.37
C GLU A 83 15.80 -2.88 4.78
N THR A 84 15.12 -3.88 5.35
CA THR A 84 15.17 -5.27 4.88
C THR A 84 14.21 -5.54 3.74
N LEU A 85 13.31 -4.59 3.46
CA LEU A 85 12.34 -4.66 2.38
C LEU A 85 13.00 -4.65 1.01
N GLN A 86 12.45 -5.45 0.10
CA GLN A 86 12.90 -5.49 -1.29
C GLN A 86 11.94 -4.70 -2.16
N PHE A 87 12.50 -3.87 -3.03
CA PHE A 87 11.73 -3.08 -4.00
C PHE A 87 12.14 -3.41 -5.43
N TYR A 88 11.14 -3.59 -6.30
CA TYR A 88 11.34 -3.81 -7.73
C TYR A 88 10.74 -2.67 -8.52
N ALA A 89 11.51 -2.12 -9.46
CA ALA A 89 11.08 -1.03 -10.31
C ALA A 89 10.03 -1.50 -11.32
N ILE A 90 9.03 -0.65 -11.52
CA ILE A 90 7.97 -0.78 -12.51
C ILE A 90 7.86 0.54 -13.24
N PHE A 91 8.13 0.51 -14.54
CA PHE A 91 8.09 1.66 -15.40
C PHE A 91 6.68 1.83 -15.95
N LEU A 92 6.02 2.91 -15.56
CA LEU A 92 4.79 3.35 -16.18
C LEU A 92 5.18 4.19 -17.39
N CYS A 93 4.87 3.71 -18.59
CA CYS A 93 5.27 4.32 -19.85
C CYS A 93 4.05 4.95 -20.53
N ASP A 94 4.13 6.24 -20.81
CA ASP A 94 3.21 6.94 -21.69
C ASP A 94 3.84 7.07 -23.08
N ASN A 95 3.56 6.09 -23.93
CA ASN A 95 4.10 6.04 -25.28
C ASN A 95 3.57 7.16 -26.19
N LYS A 96 2.44 7.80 -25.82
CA LYS A 96 1.87 8.90 -26.60
C LYS A 96 2.64 10.20 -26.34
N ASN A 97 3.00 10.45 -25.08
CA ASN A 97 3.76 11.63 -24.68
C ASN A 97 5.28 11.38 -24.63
N MET A 98 5.73 10.14 -24.88
CA MET A 98 7.14 9.72 -24.78
C MET A 98 7.73 9.94 -23.38
N GLU A 99 6.90 9.75 -22.35
CA GLU A 99 7.28 9.91 -20.96
C GLU A 99 7.27 8.56 -20.23
N SER A 100 8.12 8.43 -19.22
CA SER A 100 8.06 7.29 -18.31
C SER A 100 8.38 7.71 -16.88
N VAL A 101 7.77 7.01 -15.92
CA VAL A 101 8.01 7.22 -14.49
C VAL A 101 8.20 5.88 -13.79
N ALA A 102 9.19 5.83 -12.90
CA ALA A 102 9.43 4.65 -12.08
C ALA A 102 8.52 4.67 -10.85
N TYR A 103 7.78 3.58 -10.70
CA TYR A 103 7.11 3.18 -9.48
C TYR A 103 7.76 1.91 -8.95
N TRP A 104 7.43 1.54 -7.72
CA TRP A 104 8.12 0.47 -7.02
C TRP A 104 7.13 -0.50 -6.41
N ASN A 105 7.30 -1.79 -6.67
CA ASN A 105 6.61 -2.84 -5.92
C ASN A 105 7.41 -3.16 -4.66
N CYS A 106 6.74 -3.30 -3.51
CA CYS A 106 7.35 -3.69 -2.26
C CYS A 106 7.06 -5.17 -1.96
N ILE A 107 8.11 -5.96 -1.73
CA ILE A 107 7.99 -7.30 -1.15
C ILE A 107 8.15 -7.18 0.35
N CYS A 108 7.05 -7.38 1.06
CA CYS A 108 7.03 -7.49 2.52
C CYS A 108 6.30 -8.79 2.96
N PRO A 109 6.47 -9.22 4.22
CA PRO A 109 5.83 -10.41 4.74
C PRO A 109 4.30 -10.36 4.62
N THR A 110 3.70 -11.44 4.15
CA THR A 110 2.26 -11.67 4.21
C THR A 110 1.94 -12.44 5.48
N LEU A 111 1.07 -11.88 6.33
CA LEU A 111 0.70 -12.46 7.62
C LEU A 111 -0.71 -13.03 7.57
N ASP A 112 -0.85 -14.27 8.08
CA ASP A 112 -2.14 -14.86 8.39
C ASP A 112 -2.53 -14.49 9.83
N CYS A 113 -3.21 -13.35 9.96
CA CYS A 113 -3.55 -12.76 11.25
C CYS A 113 -5.01 -12.31 11.34
N ILE A 114 -5.85 -12.64 10.35
CA ILE A 114 -7.28 -12.28 10.37
C ILE A 114 -8.03 -13.28 11.27
N VAL A 115 -8.67 -12.79 12.33
CA VAL A 115 -9.48 -13.62 13.25
C VAL A 115 -10.97 -13.45 13.05
N GLU A 116 -11.39 -12.26 12.64
CA GLU A 116 -12.77 -11.97 12.28
C GLU A 116 -12.78 -11.11 11.03
N GLY A 117 -13.78 -11.34 10.19
CA GLY A 117 -14.07 -10.51 9.04
C GLY A 117 -15.48 -10.83 8.58
N LYS A 118 -16.31 -9.80 8.35
CA LYS A 118 -17.60 -10.03 7.70
C LYS A 118 -17.33 -10.43 6.26
N TYR A 119 -17.93 -11.55 5.82
CA TYR A 119 -17.93 -11.94 4.42
C TYR A 119 -18.21 -10.70 3.54
N LYS A 120 -17.29 -10.41 2.61
CA LYS A 120 -17.30 -9.31 1.62
C LYS A 120 -16.78 -7.92 2.02
N CYS A 121 -16.37 -7.67 3.27
CA CYS A 121 -15.92 -6.32 3.66
C CYS A 121 -14.57 -6.32 4.38
N ILE A 122 -13.57 -5.75 3.73
CA ILE A 122 -12.22 -5.55 4.30
C ILE A 122 -12.22 -4.54 5.47
N ASP A 123 -13.26 -3.69 5.56
CA ASP A 123 -13.40 -2.68 6.63
C ASP A 123 -13.79 -3.27 7.99
N ASP A 124 -14.31 -4.49 8.01
CA ASP A 124 -14.74 -5.19 9.22
C ASP A 124 -13.72 -6.25 9.68
N VAL A 125 -12.48 -6.19 9.16
CA VAL A 125 -11.44 -7.16 9.52
C VAL A 125 -10.86 -6.84 10.91
N VAL A 126 -10.74 -7.87 11.74
CA VAL A 126 -10.07 -7.83 13.03
C VAL A 126 -8.81 -8.69 12.96
N LEU A 127 -7.68 -8.15 13.42
CA LEU A 127 -6.40 -8.84 13.41
C LEU A 127 -6.02 -9.36 14.79
N LYS A 128 -5.34 -10.51 14.84
CA LYS A 128 -4.70 -11.06 16.04
C LYS A 128 -3.29 -10.49 16.18
N ASN A 129 -2.98 -9.89 17.33
CA ASN A 129 -1.68 -9.26 17.54
C ASN A 129 -0.49 -10.25 17.54
N GLU A 130 -0.72 -11.51 17.95
CA GLU A 130 0.31 -12.53 18.20
C GLU A 130 1.31 -12.72 17.04
N ASN A 131 0.87 -12.51 15.80
CA ASN A 131 1.68 -12.72 14.59
C ASN A 131 2.28 -11.42 14.02
N ILE A 132 1.85 -10.25 14.50
CA ILE A 132 2.22 -8.95 13.92
C ILE A 132 3.58 -8.48 14.44
N GLY A 133 3.82 -8.58 15.75
CA GLY A 133 5.06 -8.10 16.39
C GLY A 133 5.27 -6.59 16.22
N ASP A 134 6.52 -6.17 16.06
CA ASP A 134 6.93 -4.75 15.97
C ASP A 134 6.98 -4.21 14.52
N ARG A 135 6.22 -4.81 13.59
CA ARG A 135 6.31 -4.49 12.15
C ARG A 135 5.63 -3.17 11.82
N PHE A 136 6.32 -2.28 11.11
CA PHE A 136 5.72 -1.05 10.62
C PHE A 136 4.81 -1.25 9.39
N LEU A 137 5.05 -2.31 8.63
CA LEU A 137 4.20 -2.70 7.51
C LEU A 137 4.24 -4.20 7.25
N PHE A 138 3.13 -4.71 6.73
CA PHE A 138 2.99 -6.08 6.27
C PHE A 138 1.81 -6.17 5.29
N ARG A 139 1.60 -7.36 4.71
CA ARG A 139 0.43 -7.68 3.89
C ARG A 139 -0.50 -8.64 4.60
N ILE A 140 -1.78 -8.56 4.29
CA ILE A 140 -2.79 -9.57 4.61
C ILE A 140 -3.50 -9.98 3.32
N VAL A 141 -4.06 -11.19 3.31
CA VAL A 141 -4.90 -11.69 2.21
C VAL A 141 -6.34 -11.81 2.71
N PHE A 142 -7.26 -11.13 2.04
CA PHE A 142 -8.69 -11.23 2.30
C PHE A 142 -9.44 -11.44 0.99
N GLU A 143 -10.28 -12.49 0.91
CA GLU A 143 -11.04 -12.86 -0.31
C GLU A 143 -10.20 -12.88 -1.60
N LYS A 144 -8.97 -13.43 -1.54
CA LYS A 144 -7.99 -13.51 -2.65
C LYS A 144 -7.42 -12.15 -3.10
N GLN A 145 -7.62 -11.10 -2.32
CA GLN A 145 -7.02 -9.79 -2.55
C GLN A 145 -6.00 -9.47 -1.46
N GLU A 146 -4.82 -9.01 -1.87
CA GLU A 146 -3.81 -8.51 -0.96
C GLU A 146 -4.11 -7.07 -0.52
N TYR A 147 -3.79 -6.77 0.73
CA TYR A 147 -3.86 -5.43 1.30
C TYR A 147 -2.59 -5.16 2.09
N PHE A 148 -2.05 -3.95 1.92
CA PHE A 148 -1.02 -3.45 2.83
C PHE A 148 -1.67 -2.97 4.12
N VAL A 149 -1.00 -3.26 5.23
CA VAL A 149 -1.35 -2.80 6.57
C VAL A 149 -0.16 -2.02 7.11
N PHE A 150 -0.39 -0.76 7.51
CA PHE A 150 0.64 0.14 8.04
C PHE A 150 0.38 0.45 9.51
N HIS A 151 1.47 0.51 10.29
CA HIS A 151 1.46 0.95 11.67
C HIS A 151 1.20 2.47 11.75
N LEU A 152 0.53 2.92 12.82
CA LEU A 152 0.16 4.32 13.06
C LEU A 152 1.32 5.30 12.82
N VAL A 153 2.52 4.99 13.32
CA VAL A 153 3.69 5.88 13.19
C VAL A 153 4.05 6.15 11.73
N LEU A 154 3.94 5.15 10.85
CA LEU A 154 4.17 5.30 9.42
C LEU A 154 3.04 6.11 8.79
N VAL A 155 1.79 5.81 9.13
CA VAL A 155 0.59 6.53 8.65
C VAL A 155 0.68 8.02 8.99
N GLU A 156 1.02 8.38 10.23
CA GLU A 156 1.16 9.78 10.64
C GLU A 156 2.25 10.51 9.84
N ASN A 157 3.38 9.85 9.57
CA ASN A 157 4.47 10.45 8.79
C ASN A 157 4.04 10.68 7.34
N ILE A 158 3.29 9.74 6.75
CA ILE A 158 2.68 9.88 5.42
C ILE A 158 1.71 11.08 5.40
N LEU A 159 0.83 11.20 6.40
CA LEU A 159 -0.14 12.29 6.48
C LEU A 159 0.52 13.66 6.67
N ARG A 160 1.57 13.77 7.49
CA ARG A 160 2.29 15.04 7.73
C ARG A 160 3.10 15.54 6.54
N LYS A 161 3.52 14.64 5.65
CA LYS A 161 4.36 14.95 4.47
C LYS A 161 3.56 15.10 3.18
N GLU A 162 2.23 15.15 3.28
CA GLU A 162 1.33 15.40 2.14
C GLU A 162 1.54 14.42 0.98
N TYR A 163 1.61 13.12 1.30
CA TYR A 163 1.52 12.07 0.28
C TYR A 163 0.09 11.95 -0.25
N ILE A 164 -0.04 11.75 -1.57
CA ILE A 164 -1.35 11.73 -2.25
C ILE A 164 -1.68 10.33 -2.80
N GLY A 165 -2.97 10.04 -2.98
CA GLY A 165 -3.42 8.74 -3.50
C GLY A 165 -3.56 7.64 -2.45
N LEU A 166 -3.33 7.93 -1.16
CA LEU A 166 -3.53 7.00 -0.05
C LEU A 166 -4.79 7.33 0.75
N TRP A 167 -5.50 6.28 1.13
CA TRP A 167 -6.56 6.29 2.11
C TRP A 167 -6.27 5.23 3.19
N PHE A 168 -6.57 5.57 4.44
CA PHE A 168 -6.28 4.72 5.60
C PHE A 168 -7.55 4.44 6.37
N ASP A 169 -7.90 3.16 6.49
CA ASP A 169 -9.01 2.70 7.33
C ASP A 169 -8.42 2.01 8.57
N LYS A 170 -8.80 2.49 9.76
CA LYS A 170 -8.33 1.92 11.03
C LYS A 170 -8.83 0.48 11.15
N ILE A 171 -7.95 -0.42 11.60
CA ILE A 171 -8.26 -1.82 11.84
C ILE A 171 -8.29 -2.07 13.34
N GLU A 172 -9.19 -2.93 13.79
CA GLU A 172 -9.19 -3.45 15.14
C GLU A 172 -8.13 -4.56 15.29
N VAL A 173 -7.36 -4.50 16.38
CA VAL A 173 -6.36 -5.51 16.73
C VAL A 173 -6.63 -6.00 18.14
N VAL A 174 -6.74 -7.33 18.29
CA VAL A 174 -7.07 -8.04 19.53
C VAL A 174 -5.98 -9.01 19.97
#